data_AF-A0A7K4MZW2-F1
#
_entry.id   AF-A0A7K4MZW2-F1
#
_cell.length_a   1.000
_cell.length_b   1.000
_cell.length_c   1.000
_cell.angle_alpha   90.00
_cell.angle_beta   90.00
_cell.angle_gamma   90.00
#
_symmetry.space_group_name_H-M   'P 1'
#
loop_
_entity.id
_entity.type
_entity.pdbx_description
1 polymer ?
#
loop_
_entity_poly.entity_id
_entity_poly.type
_entity_poly.pdbx_seq_one_letter_code
_entity_poly.pdbx_strand_id
1 'polypeptide(L)'
;MQFSKIESSYTSKDGCRLVWKGVEEDDLETIILNKKELEQLIDLLKGDSAGEVELEDQVSRIMVNLDVTEFNLKDHDLLEVKTADLQKHVLDYAKIPHIPQYIHINPKEYYPSITIRKYDEPKKVDETKPTQISLLEAILASKSKKTSHDLSQSDLYRIFATRRSTRKFTKTRIEGWMVDKILAAADTAPTAGNFQGFKVFYIKNQKVKEALVEAANNQPYVNAPVVLVFCMDPSRVKMNFPPEILEKFSIQDATLAAGFSLLAASGLGLSSIWIGMINEEKVKSILGTDLKPSSILCIGYPEKRRPPKPRRNLKELIQVVE
;
A
#
# COMPACT_ATOMS: atom_id res chain seq x y z
N MET A 1 10.24 -27.87 2.51
CA MET A 1 11.06 -26.74 2.96
C MET A 1 11.35 -26.87 4.46
N GLN A 2 12.38 -26.23 4.99
CA GLN A 2 12.70 -26.27 6.43
C GLN A 2 12.36 -24.93 7.08
N PHE A 3 11.68 -24.97 8.24
CA PHE A 3 11.47 -23.77 9.04
C PHE A 3 12.84 -23.19 9.45
N SER A 4 13.03 -21.91 9.18
CA SER A 4 14.31 -21.24 9.37
C SER A 4 14.30 -20.28 10.54
N LYS A 5 13.30 -19.40 10.65
CA LYS A 5 13.26 -18.33 11.66
C LYS A 5 11.91 -17.65 11.75
N ILE A 6 11.73 -16.92 12.84
CA ILE A 6 10.68 -15.92 13.05
C ILE A 6 11.29 -14.52 13.05
N GLU A 7 10.62 -13.57 12.41
CA GLU A 7 11.03 -12.16 12.33
C GLU A 7 9.83 -11.24 12.52
N SER A 8 10.08 -9.94 12.69
CA SER A 8 9.02 -8.95 12.81
C SER A 8 8.25 -8.77 11.50
N SER A 9 6.92 -8.70 11.61
CA SER A 9 6.05 -8.45 10.45
C SER A 9 6.28 -7.04 9.88
N TYR A 10 6.20 -6.94 8.55
CA TYR A 10 6.23 -5.66 7.84
C TYR A 10 4.85 -4.99 7.75
N THR A 11 3.77 -5.72 8.04
CA THR A 11 2.38 -5.32 7.77
C THR A 11 1.51 -5.30 9.03
N SER A 12 1.84 -6.08 10.06
CA SER A 12 1.11 -6.12 11.34
C SER A 12 1.98 -5.60 12.49
N LYS A 13 1.51 -4.54 13.15
CA LYS A 13 2.08 -4.11 14.44
C LYS A 13 1.87 -5.23 15.46
N ASP A 14 2.94 -5.62 16.15
CA ASP A 14 2.98 -6.75 17.10
C ASP A 14 2.68 -8.14 16.48
N GLY A 15 2.71 -8.27 15.15
CA GLY A 15 2.63 -9.56 14.45
C GLY A 15 4.01 -10.14 14.17
N CYS A 16 4.06 -11.25 13.43
CA CYS A 16 5.32 -11.88 13.04
C CYS A 16 5.32 -12.38 11.60
N ARG A 17 6.51 -12.75 11.16
CA ARG A 17 6.81 -13.42 9.90
C ARG A 17 7.49 -14.75 10.22
N LEU A 18 6.88 -15.85 9.84
CA LEU A 18 7.47 -17.19 9.91
C LEU A 18 8.10 -17.51 8.55
N VAL A 19 9.36 -17.95 8.53
CA VAL A 19 10.15 -18.09 7.30
C VAL A 19 10.62 -19.53 7.13
N TRP A 20 10.33 -20.11 5.97
CA TRP A 20 10.86 -21.39 5.52
C TRP A 20 11.89 -21.17 4.42
N LYS A 21 12.91 -22.01 4.41
CA LYS A 21 13.96 -22.06 3.39
C LYS A 21 13.86 -23.35 2.59
N GLY A 22 13.95 -23.24 1.28
CA GLY A 22 14.18 -24.33 0.36
C GLY A 22 15.66 -24.72 0.27
N VAL A 23 15.98 -25.54 -0.73
CA VAL A 23 17.34 -26.03 -0.96
C VAL A 23 18.23 -24.96 -1.61
N GLU A 24 17.63 -24.03 -2.36
CA GLU A 24 18.31 -22.90 -2.99
C GLU A 24 18.21 -21.65 -2.10
N GLU A 25 19.23 -20.78 -2.12
CA GLU A 25 19.29 -19.58 -1.27
C GLU A 25 18.13 -18.59 -1.49
N ASP A 26 17.54 -18.60 -2.68
CA ASP A 26 16.44 -17.71 -3.07
C ASP A 26 15.04 -18.34 -2.88
N ASP A 27 14.96 -19.61 -2.49
CA ASP A 27 13.70 -20.32 -2.28
C ASP A 27 13.20 -20.08 -0.85
N LEU A 28 12.37 -19.04 -0.69
CA LEU A 28 11.84 -18.59 0.60
C LEU A 28 10.32 -18.61 0.59
N GLU A 29 9.75 -19.28 1.58
CA GLU A 29 8.32 -19.21 1.85
C GLU A 29 8.05 -18.46 3.15
N THR A 30 6.97 -17.70 3.19
CA THR A 30 6.70 -16.78 4.29
C THR A 30 5.24 -16.74 4.69
N ILE A 31 4.98 -16.98 5.96
CA ILE A 31 3.66 -16.84 6.56
C ILE A 31 3.66 -15.62 7.47
N ILE A 32 2.69 -14.73 7.28
CA ILE A 32 2.53 -13.54 8.11
C ILE A 32 1.36 -13.77 9.05
N LEU A 33 1.61 -13.60 10.35
CA LEU A 33 0.56 -13.64 11.37
C LEU A 33 0.32 -12.23 11.90
N ASN A 34 -0.95 -11.85 11.96
CA ASN A 34 -1.35 -10.65 12.68
C ASN A 34 -1.21 -10.87 14.21
N LYS A 35 -1.37 -9.80 14.99
CA LYS A 35 -1.22 -9.87 16.45
C LYS A 35 -2.10 -10.95 17.09
N LYS A 36 -3.37 -11.02 16.69
CA LYS A 36 -4.36 -11.94 17.28
C LYS A 36 -4.03 -13.39 16.96
N GLU A 37 -3.66 -13.68 15.71
CA GLU A 37 -3.23 -15.00 15.27
C GLU A 37 -1.95 -15.44 15.97
N LEU A 38 -0.99 -14.53 16.13
CA LEU A 38 0.24 -14.79 16.87
C LEU A 38 -0.04 -15.07 18.35
N GLU A 39 -0.92 -14.32 19.00
CA GLU A 39 -1.33 -14.56 20.39
C GLU A 39 -1.97 -15.94 20.55
N GLN A 40 -2.89 -16.32 19.65
CA GLN A 40 -3.50 -17.65 19.66
C GLN A 40 -2.47 -18.77 19.45
N LEU A 41 -1.53 -18.60 18.52
CA LEU A 41 -0.45 -19.55 18.30
C LEU A 41 0.45 -19.67 19.54
N ILE A 42 0.79 -18.54 20.18
CA ILE A 42 1.58 -18.52 21.42
C ILE A 42 0.86 -19.29 22.54
N ASP A 43 -0.45 -19.08 22.69
CA ASP A 43 -1.22 -19.73 23.75
C ASP A 43 -1.26 -21.25 23.57
N LEU A 44 -1.48 -21.74 22.33
CA LEU A 44 -1.42 -23.16 22.01
C LEU A 44 -0.03 -23.76 22.26
N LEU A 45 1.03 -23.05 21.84
CA LEU A 45 2.41 -23.49 22.04
C LEU A 45 2.88 -23.42 23.50
N LYS A 46 2.23 -22.64 24.36
CA LYS A 46 2.51 -22.64 25.82
C LYS A 46 1.78 -23.73 26.57
N GLY A 47 0.58 -24.09 26.11
CA GLY A 47 -0.30 -25.02 26.80
C GLY A 47 0.06 -26.50 26.60
N ASP A 48 1.09 -26.81 25.79
CA ASP A 48 1.39 -28.16 25.28
C ASP A 48 0.11 -28.89 24.81
N SER A 49 -0.82 -28.12 24.24
CA SER A 49 -2.16 -28.56 23.88
C SER A 49 -2.32 -28.59 22.38
N ALA A 50 -2.99 -29.61 21.86
CA ALA A 50 -3.36 -29.65 20.46
C ALA A 50 -4.51 -28.65 20.18
N GLY A 51 -4.45 -27.97 19.04
CA GLY A 51 -5.47 -27.01 18.64
C GLY A 51 -5.22 -26.43 17.26
N GLU A 52 -6.14 -25.57 16.82
CA GLU A 52 -6.04 -24.90 15.53
C GLU A 52 -6.07 -23.38 15.68
N VAL A 53 -5.29 -22.69 14.84
CA VAL A 53 -5.38 -21.25 14.62
C VAL A 53 -5.97 -21.04 13.23
N GLU A 54 -7.16 -20.48 13.16
CA GLU A 54 -7.78 -20.04 11.91
C GLU A 54 -7.22 -18.66 11.53
N LEU A 55 -6.74 -18.52 10.29
CA LEU A 55 -6.19 -17.25 9.80
C LEU A 55 -7.30 -16.34 9.25
N GLU A 56 -7.01 -15.04 9.11
CA GLU A 56 -7.96 -14.00 8.68
C GLU A 56 -8.67 -14.30 7.35
N ASP A 57 -8.06 -15.12 6.48
CA ASP A 57 -8.65 -15.52 5.21
C ASP A 57 -9.75 -16.59 5.32
N GLN A 58 -10.03 -17.10 6.54
CA GLN A 58 -11.04 -18.10 6.90
C GLN A 58 -10.88 -19.46 6.20
N VAL A 59 -9.75 -19.68 5.53
CA VAL A 59 -9.47 -20.91 4.78
C VAL A 59 -8.19 -21.55 5.28
N SER A 60 -7.17 -20.74 5.55
CA SER A 60 -5.87 -21.18 6.01
C SER A 60 -5.89 -21.45 7.51
N ARG A 61 -5.21 -22.53 7.92
CA ARG A 61 -5.17 -22.98 9.31
C ARG A 61 -3.78 -23.42 9.72
N ILE A 62 -3.44 -23.19 10.99
CA ILE A 62 -2.26 -23.74 11.65
C ILE A 62 -2.74 -24.79 12.63
N MET A 63 -2.41 -26.06 12.38
CA MET A 63 -2.73 -27.17 13.26
C MET A 63 -1.54 -27.43 14.18
N VAL A 64 -1.66 -27.06 15.45
CA VAL A 64 -0.63 -27.30 16.46
C VAL A 64 -0.92 -28.66 17.07
N ASN A 65 -0.03 -29.65 16.84
CA ASN A 65 -0.06 -30.94 17.54
C ASN A 65 1.17 -31.07 18.44
N LEU A 66 1.21 -32.13 19.26
CA LEU A 66 2.32 -32.37 20.19
C LEU A 66 3.68 -32.50 19.50
N ASP A 67 3.73 -33.22 18.38
CA ASP A 67 4.99 -33.55 17.70
C ASP A 67 5.29 -32.60 16.53
N VAL A 68 4.28 -32.31 15.72
CA VAL A 68 4.40 -31.53 14.48
C VAL A 68 3.31 -30.48 14.40
N THR A 69 3.69 -29.27 14.03
CA THR A 69 2.76 -28.19 13.67
C THR A 69 2.67 -28.10 12.15
N GLU A 70 1.45 -28.18 11.63
CA GLU A 70 1.15 -28.16 10.20
C GLU A 70 0.52 -26.82 9.80
N PHE A 71 0.95 -26.28 8.67
CA PHE A 71 0.43 -25.04 8.09
C PHE A 71 -0.31 -25.39 6.80
N ASN A 72 -1.63 -25.46 6.89
CA ASN A 72 -2.53 -25.71 5.78
C ASN A 72 -2.99 -24.37 5.19
N LEU A 73 -2.30 -23.86 4.17
CA LEU A 73 -2.56 -22.53 3.60
C LEU A 73 -3.22 -22.63 2.23
N LYS A 74 -4.12 -21.69 1.91
CA LYS A 74 -4.95 -21.69 0.70
C LYS A 74 -4.20 -21.76 -0.64
N ASP A 75 -2.96 -21.25 -0.69
CA ASP A 75 -2.17 -21.14 -1.93
C ASP A 75 -0.71 -21.64 -1.75
N HIS A 76 -0.44 -22.49 -0.74
CA HIS A 76 0.89 -23.07 -0.51
C HIS A 76 0.85 -24.59 -0.35
N ASP A 77 1.97 -25.24 -0.65
CA ASP A 77 2.18 -26.64 -0.25
C ASP A 77 2.15 -26.76 1.28
N LEU A 78 1.79 -27.94 1.78
CA LEU A 78 1.81 -28.23 3.21
C LEU A 78 3.21 -27.94 3.78
N LEU A 79 3.26 -27.03 4.75
CA LEU A 79 4.49 -26.76 5.51
C LEU A 79 4.38 -27.38 6.89
N GLU A 80 5.45 -28.06 7.29
CA GLU A 80 5.54 -28.72 8.58
C GLU A 80 6.76 -28.22 9.34
N VAL A 81 6.66 -28.22 10.66
CA VAL A 81 7.76 -27.95 11.57
C VAL A 81 7.55 -28.75 12.84
N LYS A 82 8.63 -29.28 13.42
CA LYS A 82 8.54 -29.90 14.74
C LYS A 82 8.00 -28.87 15.73
N THR A 83 6.97 -29.23 16.49
CA THR A 83 6.31 -28.29 17.41
C THR A 83 7.31 -27.72 18.41
N ALA A 84 8.23 -28.54 18.93
CA ALA A 84 9.29 -28.09 19.83
C ALA A 84 10.22 -27.02 19.21
N ASP A 85 10.55 -27.16 17.92
CA ASP A 85 11.40 -26.19 17.22
C ASP A 85 10.66 -24.86 17.01
N LEU A 86 9.37 -24.93 16.64
CA LEU A 86 8.54 -23.74 16.49
C LEU A 86 8.29 -23.06 17.84
N GLN A 87 7.98 -23.83 18.89
CA GLN A 87 7.77 -23.38 20.26
C GLN A 87 8.98 -22.59 20.75
N LYS A 88 10.20 -23.11 20.54
CA LYS A 88 11.43 -22.38 20.89
C LYS A 88 11.47 -21.00 20.23
N HIS A 89 11.30 -20.93 18.91
CA HIS A 89 11.42 -19.68 18.18
C HIS A 89 10.29 -18.68 18.50
N VAL A 90 9.04 -19.14 18.51
CA VAL A 90 7.86 -18.30 18.73
C VAL A 90 7.81 -17.79 20.16
N LEU A 91 8.12 -18.63 21.16
CA LEU A 91 8.14 -18.20 22.56
C LEU A 91 9.35 -17.31 22.88
N ASP A 92 10.51 -17.57 22.29
CA ASP A 92 11.66 -16.65 22.41
C ASP A 92 11.37 -15.29 21.77
N TYR A 93 10.69 -15.28 20.63
CA TYR A 93 10.16 -14.06 20.03
C TYR A 93 9.17 -13.39 21.00
N ALA A 94 8.20 -14.10 21.56
CA ALA A 94 7.19 -13.49 22.45
C ALA A 94 7.75 -12.82 23.73
N LYS A 95 8.97 -13.16 24.18
CA LYS A 95 9.58 -12.60 25.40
C LYS A 95 9.99 -11.13 25.30
N ILE A 96 10.22 -10.64 24.09
CA ILE A 96 10.76 -9.29 23.86
C ILE A 96 9.75 -8.49 23.03
N PRO A 97 9.44 -7.23 23.40
CA PRO A 97 8.64 -6.37 22.55
C PRO A 97 9.33 -6.19 21.19
N HIS A 98 8.73 -6.72 20.12
CA HIS A 98 9.26 -6.58 18.77
C HIS A 98 8.75 -5.30 18.14
N ILE A 99 9.65 -4.35 17.96
CA ILE A 99 9.39 -3.18 17.14
C ILE A 99 9.39 -3.67 15.68
N PRO A 100 8.33 -3.41 14.88
CA PRO A 100 8.36 -3.73 13.46
C PRO A 100 9.66 -3.21 12.83
N GLN A 101 10.34 -4.03 12.03
CA GLN A 101 11.53 -3.55 11.31
C GLN A 101 11.08 -2.61 10.20
N TYR A 102 10.98 -1.33 10.55
CA TYR A 102 10.70 -0.28 9.60
C TYR A 102 11.87 -0.15 8.62
N ILE A 103 11.56 -0.10 7.34
CA ILE A 103 12.54 0.32 6.33
C ILE A 103 12.89 1.77 6.67
N HIS A 104 14.12 2.02 7.13
CA HIS A 104 14.67 3.36 7.25
C HIS A 104 14.83 3.97 5.85
N ILE A 105 13.78 4.61 5.36
CA ILE A 105 13.84 5.47 4.20
C ILE A 105 14.35 6.81 4.70
N ASN A 106 15.62 7.15 4.43
CA ASN A 106 16.14 8.50 4.66
C ASN A 106 15.26 9.51 3.88
N PRO A 107 14.40 10.27 4.56
CA PRO A 107 13.53 11.23 3.89
C PRO A 107 14.35 12.50 3.72
N LYS A 108 15.13 12.59 2.65
CA LYS A 108 15.43 13.94 2.14
C LYS A 108 14.15 14.47 1.52
N GLU A 109 13.58 15.46 2.20
CA GLU A 109 12.40 16.24 1.83
C GLU A 109 11.04 15.54 2.07
N TYR A 110 10.75 15.32 3.35
CA TYR A 110 9.37 15.38 3.83
C TYR A 110 9.28 16.50 4.87
N TYR A 111 8.39 17.46 4.68
CA TYR A 111 8.10 18.45 5.73
C TYR A 111 7.31 17.73 6.83
N PRO A 112 7.85 17.68 8.06
CA PRO A 112 7.28 16.88 9.15
C PRO A 112 6.02 17.50 9.75
N SER A 113 5.27 16.61 10.38
CA SER A 113 4.22 16.88 11.38
C SER A 113 4.50 18.13 12.22
N ILE A 114 3.60 19.10 12.12
CA ILE A 114 3.48 20.20 13.08
C ILE A 114 2.68 19.66 14.26
N THR A 115 3.32 19.54 15.43
CA THR A 115 2.61 19.26 16.67
C THR A 115 2.03 20.56 17.20
N ILE A 116 0.72 20.78 17.03
CA ILE A 116 -0.01 21.80 17.80
C ILE A 116 -0.34 21.16 19.15
N ARG A 117 0.41 21.51 20.20
CA ARG A 117 -0.02 21.28 21.59
C ARG A 117 -0.22 22.63 22.27
N LYS A 118 -1.45 22.88 22.71
CA LYS A 118 -1.70 23.59 23.96
C LYS A 118 -2.82 22.84 24.67
N TYR A 119 -2.46 22.04 25.66
CA TYR A 119 -3.24 21.88 26.89
C TYR A 119 -2.29 21.26 27.94
N ASP A 120 -2.22 21.99 29.05
CA ASP A 120 -1.69 21.66 30.38
C ASP A 120 -0.20 21.37 30.56
N GLU A 121 0.56 22.43 30.87
CA GLU A 121 1.30 22.54 32.13
C GLU A 121 1.67 24.01 32.42
N PRO A 122 1.69 24.46 33.70
CA PRO A 122 1.73 25.87 34.04
C PRO A 122 3.16 26.39 34.13
N LYS A 123 3.47 27.49 33.44
CA LYS A 123 4.05 28.72 34.05
C LYS A 123 4.39 29.79 33.01
N LYS A 124 3.79 30.96 33.24
CA LYS A 124 4.19 32.34 32.88
C LYS A 124 4.54 32.63 31.42
N VAL A 125 3.55 33.10 30.64
CA VAL A 125 3.81 34.08 29.56
C VAL A 125 2.65 35.09 29.50
N ASP A 126 3.07 36.35 29.43
CA ASP A 126 2.37 37.62 29.17
C ASP A 126 1.07 37.54 28.34
N GLU A 127 0.02 38.23 28.79
CA GLU A 127 -1.38 38.17 28.30
C GLU A 127 -1.69 39.08 27.10
N THR A 128 -0.70 39.62 26.41
CA THR A 128 -0.96 40.54 25.28
C THR A 128 -0.81 39.87 23.91
N LYS A 129 -1.90 39.21 23.49
CA LYS A 129 -2.26 38.71 22.13
C LYS A 129 -1.84 37.27 21.75
N PRO A 130 -2.79 36.34 21.56
CA PRO A 130 -2.58 35.10 20.83
C PRO A 130 -3.11 35.23 19.39
N THR A 131 -2.25 35.36 18.39
CA THR A 131 -2.64 35.05 17.00
C THR A 131 -2.53 33.54 16.79
N GLN A 132 -3.66 32.89 16.50
CA GLN A 132 -3.68 31.53 15.96
C GLN A 132 -2.97 31.53 14.61
N ILE A 133 -1.74 31.01 14.55
CA ILE A 133 -1.06 30.82 13.28
C ILE A 133 -1.63 29.55 12.63
N SER A 134 -2.17 29.65 11.41
CA SER A 134 -2.74 28.50 10.71
C SER A 134 -1.66 27.46 10.36
N LEU A 135 -2.04 26.19 10.17
CA LEU A 135 -1.10 25.14 9.72
C LEU A 135 -0.34 25.59 8.47
N LEU A 136 -1.04 26.28 7.57
CA LEU A 136 -0.47 26.81 6.33
C LEU A 136 0.60 27.88 6.60
N GLU A 137 0.32 28.85 7.46
CA GLU A 137 1.28 29.88 7.85
C GLU A 137 2.51 29.30 8.55
N ALA A 138 2.32 28.30 9.42
CA ALA A 138 3.40 27.60 10.09
C ALA A 138 4.32 26.87 9.08
N ILE A 139 3.75 26.25 8.05
CA ILE A 139 4.54 25.62 6.98
C ILE A 139 5.30 26.69 6.17
N LEU A 140 4.64 27.79 5.79
CA LEU A 140 5.25 28.90 5.06
C LEU A 140 6.36 29.60 5.87
N ALA A 141 6.30 29.59 7.21
CA ALA A 141 7.34 30.18 8.06
C ALA A 141 8.49 29.20 8.42
N SER A 142 8.30 27.89 8.23
CA SER A 142 9.24 26.86 8.71
C SER A 142 10.58 26.80 7.95
N LYS A 143 11.67 26.55 8.68
CA LYS A 143 12.99 26.18 8.12
C LYS A 143 13.14 24.65 8.17
N SER A 144 13.77 24.07 7.14
CA SER A 144 13.99 22.62 7.05
C SER A 144 14.79 22.10 8.25
N LYS A 145 14.17 21.23 9.06
CA LYS A 145 14.85 20.45 10.11
C LYS A 145 14.63 18.96 9.87
N LYS A 146 15.69 18.18 10.07
CA LYS A 146 15.61 16.71 10.11
C LYS A 146 14.72 16.30 11.28
N THR A 147 13.75 15.45 11.00
CA THR A 147 12.83 14.89 11.99
C THR A 147 12.79 13.39 11.80
N SER A 148 12.91 12.69 12.92
CA SER A 148 12.85 11.24 13.04
C SER A 148 11.59 10.89 13.83
N HIS A 149 10.53 10.49 13.13
CA HIS A 149 9.36 9.90 13.77
C HIS A 149 9.12 8.50 13.19
N ASP A 150 8.89 7.54 14.08
CA ASP A 150 8.42 6.20 13.74
C ASP A 150 6.93 6.29 13.37
N LEU A 151 6.63 6.20 12.07
CA LEU A 151 5.27 6.23 11.54
C LEU A 151 4.82 4.81 11.13
N SER A 152 3.60 4.45 11.51
CA SER A 152 3.01 3.11 11.36
C SER A 152 2.63 2.75 9.92
N GLN A 153 2.63 1.43 9.61
CA GLN A 153 1.96 0.76 8.45
C GLN A 153 0.87 1.56 7.71
N SER A 154 -0.11 1.96 8.50
CA SER A 154 -1.38 2.52 8.07
C SER A 154 -1.42 4.04 8.10
N ASP A 155 -0.34 4.69 8.53
CA ASP A 155 -0.32 6.15 8.64
C ASP A 155 -0.38 6.78 7.25
N LEU A 156 -1.50 7.41 6.93
CA LEU A 156 -1.76 8.05 5.63
C LEU A 156 -0.66 9.05 5.25
N TYR A 157 -0.20 9.87 6.19
CA TYR A 157 0.89 10.83 5.95
C TYR A 157 2.21 10.14 5.61
N ARG A 158 2.45 8.96 6.16
CA ARG A 158 3.63 8.19 5.81
C ARG A 158 3.48 7.56 4.43
N ILE A 159 2.27 7.12 4.04
CA ILE A 159 2.00 6.68 2.67
C ILE A 159 2.35 7.81 1.68
N PHE A 160 1.89 9.04 1.94
CA PHE A 160 2.26 10.21 1.15
C PHE A 160 3.78 10.43 1.11
N ALA A 161 4.43 10.33 2.28
CA ALA A 161 5.86 10.52 2.41
C ALA A 161 6.70 9.50 1.67
N THR A 162 6.27 8.24 1.62
CA THR A 162 7.11 7.10 1.23
C THR A 162 6.81 6.55 -0.14
N ARG A 163 5.59 6.76 -0.67
CA ARG A 163 5.19 6.28 -1.99
C ARG A 163 6.14 6.77 -3.08
N ARG A 164 6.64 5.85 -3.92
CA ARG A 164 7.43 6.16 -5.13
C ARG A 164 6.90 5.46 -6.35
N SER A 165 7.20 6.04 -7.51
CA SER A 165 7.04 5.36 -8.80
C SER A 165 8.03 4.21 -8.91
N THR A 166 7.52 2.99 -8.97
CA THR A 166 8.31 1.76 -9.11
C THR A 166 8.21 1.22 -10.53
N ARG A 167 9.36 0.93 -11.14
CA ARG A 167 9.46 0.46 -12.55
C ARG A 167 10.01 -0.97 -12.65
N LYS A 168 10.18 -1.64 -11.52
CA LYS A 168 10.68 -3.00 -11.42
C LYS A 168 9.91 -3.68 -10.30
N PHE A 169 9.16 -4.71 -10.67
CA PHE A 169 8.30 -5.46 -9.77
C PHE A 169 8.83 -6.88 -9.69
N THR A 170 8.72 -7.50 -8.52
CA THR A 170 8.99 -8.93 -8.38
C THR A 170 7.91 -9.73 -9.12
N LYS A 171 8.17 -11.02 -9.36
CA LYS A 171 7.19 -11.95 -9.96
C LYS A 171 6.13 -12.44 -8.96
N THR A 172 6.16 -11.94 -7.73
CA THR A 172 5.27 -12.36 -6.65
C THR A 172 3.82 -12.06 -7.04
N ARG A 173 2.95 -13.06 -6.89
CA ARG A 173 1.52 -12.91 -7.12
C ARG A 173 0.96 -11.88 -6.13
N ILE A 174 0.03 -11.06 -6.59
CA ILE A 174 -0.76 -10.18 -5.70
C ILE A 174 -2.06 -10.91 -5.37
N GLU A 175 -2.38 -10.95 -4.09
CA GLU A 175 -3.56 -11.56 -3.52
C GLU A 175 -4.83 -10.84 -3.99
N GLY A 176 -5.88 -11.60 -4.30
CA GLY A 176 -7.13 -11.05 -4.84
C GLY A 176 -7.74 -9.97 -3.95
N TRP A 177 -7.77 -10.20 -2.63
CA TRP A 177 -8.32 -9.26 -1.65
C TRP A 177 -7.59 -7.91 -1.63
N MET A 178 -6.29 -7.88 -1.97
CA MET A 178 -5.55 -6.62 -2.09
C MET A 178 -6.01 -5.84 -3.31
N VAL A 179 -6.24 -6.53 -4.43
CA VAL A 179 -6.79 -5.93 -5.65
C VAL A 179 -8.20 -5.40 -5.40
N ASP A 180 -9.03 -6.16 -4.68
CA ASP A 180 -10.39 -5.74 -4.30
C ASP A 180 -10.37 -4.47 -3.45
N LYS A 181 -9.48 -4.38 -2.46
CA LYS A 181 -9.28 -3.14 -1.66
C LYS A 181 -8.81 -1.96 -2.51
N ILE A 182 -7.95 -2.18 -3.50
CA ILE A 182 -7.49 -1.13 -4.44
C ILE A 182 -8.65 -0.64 -5.30
N LEU A 183 -9.48 -1.55 -5.83
CA LEU A 183 -10.64 -1.21 -6.65
C LEU A 183 -11.73 -0.50 -5.82
N ALA A 184 -11.97 -0.94 -4.58
CA ALA A 184 -12.86 -0.24 -3.65
C ALA A 184 -12.36 1.18 -3.32
N ALA A 185 -11.05 1.38 -3.21
CA ALA A 185 -10.49 2.73 -3.08
C ALA A 185 -10.76 3.59 -4.33
N ALA A 186 -10.72 3.00 -5.53
CA ALA A 186 -11.08 3.70 -6.76
C ALA A 186 -12.56 4.13 -6.76
N ASP A 187 -13.46 3.24 -6.34
CA ASP A 187 -14.91 3.49 -6.26
C ASP A 187 -15.28 4.59 -5.26
N THR A 188 -14.57 4.65 -4.13
CA THR A 188 -14.81 5.67 -3.08
C THR A 188 -14.14 7.02 -3.35
N ALA A 189 -13.44 7.19 -4.47
CA ALA A 189 -12.85 8.47 -4.83
C ALA A 189 -13.94 9.53 -5.04
N PRO A 190 -13.71 10.79 -4.59
CA PRO A 190 -14.70 11.85 -4.80
C PRO A 190 -14.87 12.13 -6.29
N THR A 191 -16.12 12.27 -6.74
CA THR A 191 -16.45 12.54 -8.14
C THR A 191 -17.48 13.64 -8.29
N ALA A 192 -17.50 14.28 -9.45
CA ALA A 192 -18.45 15.36 -9.74
C ALA A 192 -19.90 14.86 -9.56
N GLY A 193 -20.59 15.40 -8.56
CA GLY A 193 -21.98 15.03 -8.24
C GLY A 193 -22.18 13.56 -7.90
N ASN A 194 -21.11 12.86 -7.51
CA ASN A 194 -21.11 11.42 -7.25
C ASN A 194 -21.49 10.55 -8.47
N PHE A 195 -21.34 11.08 -9.70
CA PHE A 195 -21.74 10.37 -10.93
C PHE A 195 -20.73 9.33 -11.41
N GLN A 196 -19.53 9.30 -10.82
CA GLN A 196 -18.46 8.38 -11.21
C GLN A 196 -18.21 8.43 -12.72
N GLY A 197 -17.80 9.59 -13.23
CA GLY A 197 -17.55 9.84 -14.65
C GLY A 197 -16.37 9.08 -15.25
N PHE A 198 -16.12 7.84 -14.85
CA PHE A 198 -14.98 7.03 -15.27
C PHE A 198 -15.33 5.54 -15.30
N LYS A 199 -14.46 4.76 -15.94
CA LYS A 199 -14.46 3.29 -15.90
C LYS A 199 -13.05 2.78 -15.66
N VAL A 200 -12.93 1.71 -14.89
CA VAL A 200 -11.65 1.03 -14.64
C VAL A 200 -11.66 -0.32 -15.33
N PHE A 201 -10.66 -0.58 -16.17
CA PHE A 201 -10.42 -1.89 -16.76
C PHE A 201 -9.31 -2.59 -15.96
N TYR A 202 -9.66 -3.68 -15.28
CA TYR A 202 -8.70 -4.55 -14.60
C TYR A 202 -8.18 -5.62 -15.56
N ILE A 203 -6.92 -5.51 -15.96
CA ILE A 203 -6.34 -6.34 -17.02
C ILE A 203 -5.70 -7.59 -16.41
N LYS A 204 -6.41 -8.73 -16.52
CA LYS A 204 -5.92 -10.05 -16.10
C LYS A 204 -5.18 -10.80 -17.22
N ASN A 205 -5.56 -10.56 -18.47
CA ASN A 205 -5.02 -11.29 -19.62
C ASN A 205 -3.58 -10.84 -19.93
N GLN A 206 -2.66 -11.81 -19.96
CA GLN A 206 -1.24 -11.56 -20.18
C GLN A 206 -0.91 -10.95 -21.55
N LYS A 207 -1.57 -11.43 -22.63
CA LYS A 207 -1.38 -10.88 -23.98
C LYS A 207 -1.86 -9.44 -24.09
N VAL A 208 -2.93 -9.08 -23.36
CA VAL A 208 -3.43 -7.70 -23.31
C VAL A 208 -2.42 -6.80 -22.59
N LYS A 209 -1.81 -7.26 -21.50
CA LYS A 209 -0.73 -6.51 -20.82
C LYS A 209 0.47 -6.27 -21.74
N GLU A 210 0.86 -7.29 -22.50
CA GLU A 210 1.95 -7.19 -23.49
C GLU A 210 1.63 -6.18 -24.59
N ALA A 211 0.42 -6.21 -25.15
CA ALA A 211 -0.01 -5.22 -26.13
C ALA A 211 -0.03 -3.79 -25.54
N LEU A 212 -0.41 -3.63 -24.27
CA LEU A 212 -0.38 -2.34 -23.59
C LEU A 212 1.04 -1.78 -23.43
N VAL A 213 2.08 -2.61 -23.40
CA VAL A 213 3.49 -2.13 -23.38
C VAL A 213 3.77 -1.29 -24.62
N GLU A 214 3.36 -1.75 -25.80
CA GLU A 214 3.53 -1.02 -27.05
C GLU A 214 2.72 0.28 -27.08
N ALA A 215 1.49 0.23 -26.56
CA ALA A 215 0.62 1.40 -26.45
C ALA A 215 1.17 2.44 -25.44
N ALA A 216 2.00 2.01 -24.49
CA ALA A 216 2.61 2.84 -23.46
C ALA A 216 4.06 3.19 -23.78
N ASN A 217 4.39 3.48 -25.04
CA ASN A 217 5.74 3.87 -25.48
C ASN A 217 6.83 2.84 -25.12
N ASN A 218 6.52 1.55 -25.30
CA ASN A 218 7.42 0.42 -25.05
C ASN A 218 7.98 0.38 -23.61
N GLN A 219 7.21 0.84 -22.62
CA GLN A 219 7.59 0.79 -21.22
C GLN A 219 7.35 -0.62 -20.66
N PRO A 220 8.39 -1.45 -20.43
CA PRO A 220 8.21 -2.88 -20.14
C PRO A 220 7.49 -3.15 -18.81
N TYR A 221 7.57 -2.21 -17.87
CA TYR A 221 6.89 -2.28 -16.57
C TYR A 221 5.38 -2.08 -16.63
N VAL A 222 4.81 -1.86 -17.82
CA VAL A 222 3.36 -1.93 -18.05
C VAL A 222 2.87 -3.37 -17.96
N ASN A 223 3.75 -4.35 -18.19
CA ASN A 223 3.48 -5.76 -17.94
C ASN A 223 3.67 -6.12 -16.45
N ALA A 224 2.99 -5.39 -15.55
CA ALA A 224 3.07 -5.61 -14.11
C ALA A 224 2.11 -6.72 -13.62
N PRO A 225 2.30 -7.25 -12.39
CA PRO A 225 1.38 -8.24 -11.81
C PRO A 225 -0.09 -7.77 -11.82
N VAL A 226 -0.34 -6.50 -11.49
CA VAL A 226 -1.66 -5.86 -11.61
C VAL A 226 -1.55 -4.64 -12.51
N VAL A 227 -2.49 -4.54 -13.46
CA VAL A 227 -2.59 -3.44 -14.43
C VAL A 227 -4.03 -2.96 -14.46
N LEU A 228 -4.23 -1.68 -14.16
CA LEU A 228 -5.52 -1.00 -14.20
C LEU A 228 -5.46 0.10 -15.26
N VAL A 229 -6.42 0.14 -16.18
CA VAL A 229 -6.57 1.26 -17.13
C VAL A 229 -7.78 2.08 -16.73
N PHE A 230 -7.56 3.35 -16.43
CA PHE A 230 -8.61 4.30 -16.08
C PHE A 230 -9.04 5.06 -17.33
N CYS A 231 -10.32 4.97 -17.67
CA CYS A 231 -10.90 5.69 -18.81
C CYS A 231 -11.96 6.69 -18.35
N MET A 232 -12.06 7.78 -19.07
CA MET A 232 -13.10 8.79 -18.96
C MET A 232 -14.43 8.25 -19.49
N ASP A 233 -15.52 8.51 -18.77
CA ASP A 233 -16.89 8.29 -19.23
C ASP A 233 -17.77 9.51 -18.90
N PRO A 234 -17.65 10.60 -19.68
CA PRO A 234 -18.41 11.83 -19.44
C PRO A 234 -19.92 11.63 -19.58
N SER A 235 -20.37 10.58 -20.27
CA SER A 235 -21.79 10.26 -20.44
C SER A 235 -22.49 9.95 -19.12
N ARG A 236 -21.74 9.55 -18.07
CA ARG A 236 -22.28 9.29 -16.73
C ARG A 236 -22.59 10.55 -15.94
N VAL A 237 -21.92 11.66 -16.24
CA VAL A 237 -22.08 12.92 -15.50
C VAL A 237 -23.36 13.61 -15.94
N LYS A 238 -24.45 13.45 -15.18
CA LYS A 238 -25.79 13.97 -15.52
C LYS A 238 -26.03 15.39 -15.00
N MET A 239 -25.01 16.25 -15.13
CA MET A 239 -25.13 17.67 -14.80
C MET A 239 -25.49 18.50 -16.03
N ASN A 240 -26.15 19.64 -15.82
CA ASN A 240 -26.49 20.57 -16.90
C ASN A 240 -25.33 21.52 -17.20
N PHE A 241 -24.29 21.02 -17.88
CA PHE A 241 -23.14 21.79 -18.34
C PHE A 241 -22.79 21.46 -19.80
N PRO A 242 -22.04 22.35 -20.49
CA PRO A 242 -21.51 22.06 -21.82
C PRO A 242 -20.64 20.79 -21.86
N PRO A 243 -20.57 20.07 -23.01
CA PRO A 243 -19.82 18.82 -23.14
C PRO A 243 -18.37 18.89 -22.68
N GLU A 244 -17.66 20.00 -22.96
CA GLU A 244 -16.28 20.22 -22.56
C GLU A 244 -16.10 20.30 -21.04
N ILE A 245 -17.11 20.75 -20.31
CA ILE A 245 -17.11 20.78 -18.85
C ILE A 245 -17.37 19.37 -18.28
N LEU A 246 -18.26 18.60 -18.92
CA LEU A 246 -18.50 17.20 -18.55
C LEU A 246 -17.26 16.34 -18.79
N GLU A 247 -16.56 16.56 -19.92
CA GLU A 247 -15.27 15.91 -20.20
C GLU A 247 -14.22 16.28 -19.15
N LYS A 248 -14.16 17.55 -18.75
CA LYS A 248 -13.28 18.01 -17.66
C LYS A 248 -13.58 17.33 -16.32
N PHE A 249 -14.85 17.17 -15.95
CA PHE A 249 -15.19 16.43 -14.73
C PHE A 249 -14.78 14.96 -14.83
N SER A 250 -15.04 14.34 -15.97
CA SER A 250 -14.70 12.94 -16.22
C SER A 250 -13.19 12.66 -16.12
N ILE A 251 -12.32 13.53 -16.65
CA ILE A 251 -10.87 13.37 -16.48
C ILE A 251 -10.43 13.56 -15.02
N GLN A 252 -11.05 14.47 -14.27
CA GLN A 252 -10.77 14.67 -12.85
C GLN A 252 -11.18 13.45 -12.02
N ASP A 253 -12.38 12.92 -12.27
CA ASP A 253 -12.90 11.72 -11.62
C ASP A 253 -11.97 10.51 -11.85
N ALA A 254 -11.63 10.24 -13.11
CA ALA A 254 -10.70 9.15 -13.46
C ALA A 254 -9.31 9.35 -12.82
N THR A 255 -8.85 10.60 -12.73
CA THR A 255 -7.57 10.93 -12.11
C THR A 255 -7.57 10.68 -10.60
N LEU A 256 -8.65 11.06 -9.92
CA LEU A 256 -8.84 10.86 -8.48
C LEU A 256 -8.97 9.38 -8.15
N ALA A 257 -9.75 8.61 -8.91
CA ALA A 257 -9.88 7.16 -8.76
C ALA A 257 -8.53 6.44 -8.87
N ALA A 258 -7.72 6.81 -9.86
CA ALA A 258 -6.37 6.28 -10.02
C ALA A 258 -5.43 6.73 -8.88
N GLY A 259 -5.58 7.97 -8.39
CA GLY A 259 -4.86 8.49 -7.22
C GLY A 259 -5.15 7.69 -5.95
N PHE A 260 -6.42 7.45 -5.65
CA PHE A 260 -6.87 6.64 -4.51
C PHE A 260 -6.37 5.21 -4.61
N SER A 261 -6.46 4.60 -5.80
CA SER A 261 -5.94 3.25 -6.07
C SER A 261 -4.44 3.14 -5.76
N LEU A 262 -3.67 4.15 -6.17
CA LEU A 262 -2.23 4.22 -5.93
C LEU A 262 -1.87 4.39 -4.44
N LEU A 263 -2.68 5.12 -3.69
CA LEU A 263 -2.50 5.29 -2.24
C LEU A 263 -2.86 4.00 -1.50
N ALA A 264 -3.98 3.36 -1.87
CA ALA A 264 -4.40 2.08 -1.32
C ALA A 264 -3.34 1.00 -1.54
N ALA A 265 -2.82 0.87 -2.77
CA ALA A 265 -1.72 -0.05 -3.07
C ALA A 265 -0.51 0.20 -2.16
N SER A 266 -0.17 1.46 -1.90
CA SER A 266 0.95 1.82 -1.03
C SER A 266 0.69 1.47 0.45
N GLY A 267 -0.55 1.65 0.92
CA GLY A 267 -0.98 1.25 2.26
C GLY A 267 -0.99 -0.26 2.48
N LEU A 268 -1.19 -1.04 1.41
CA LEU A 268 -1.08 -2.51 1.41
C LEU A 268 0.38 -3.00 1.27
N GLY A 269 1.36 -2.08 1.32
CA GLY A 269 2.77 -2.44 1.18
C GLY A 269 3.24 -2.65 -0.27
N LEU A 270 2.35 -2.54 -1.26
CA LEU A 270 2.72 -2.62 -2.67
C LEU A 270 3.38 -1.32 -3.15
N SER A 271 3.86 -1.33 -4.38
CA SER A 271 4.28 -0.13 -5.10
C SER A 271 3.55 -0.01 -6.42
N SER A 272 3.52 1.20 -6.96
CA SER A 272 2.85 1.46 -8.22
C SER A 272 3.63 2.43 -9.10
N ILE A 273 3.30 2.44 -10.39
CA ILE A 273 3.66 3.52 -11.30
C ILE A 273 2.48 3.94 -12.14
N TRP A 274 2.30 5.25 -12.20
CA TRP A 274 1.39 5.92 -13.11
C TRP A 274 2.03 6.09 -14.48
N ILE A 275 1.31 5.72 -15.52
CA ILE A 275 1.66 5.93 -16.92
C ILE A 275 0.62 6.87 -17.53
N GLY A 276 1.05 8.10 -17.81
CA GLY A 276 0.22 9.10 -18.52
C GLY A 276 0.61 9.27 -19.98
N MET A 277 1.80 8.84 -20.38
CA MET A 277 2.22 8.83 -21.77
C MET A 277 1.75 7.54 -22.44
N ILE A 278 0.57 7.60 -23.06
CA ILE A 278 -0.09 6.48 -23.72
C ILE A 278 -0.57 6.89 -25.12
N ASN A 279 -0.58 5.95 -26.05
CA ASN A 279 -1.28 6.09 -27.31
C ASN A 279 -2.76 5.72 -27.09
N GLU A 280 -3.63 6.71 -27.00
CA GLU A 280 -5.04 6.53 -26.66
C GLU A 280 -5.77 5.58 -27.61
N GLU A 281 -5.56 5.74 -28.92
CA GLU A 281 -6.23 4.93 -29.95
C GLU A 281 -5.79 3.45 -29.90
N LYS A 282 -4.50 3.18 -29.66
CA LYS A 282 -4.03 1.82 -29.43
C LYS A 282 -4.65 1.21 -28.19
N VAL A 283 -4.71 1.94 -27.08
CA VAL A 283 -5.33 1.45 -25.84
C VAL A 283 -6.82 1.14 -26.05
N LYS A 284 -7.57 2.04 -26.71
CA LYS A 284 -8.97 1.81 -27.09
C LYS A 284 -9.15 0.54 -27.91
N SER A 285 -8.33 0.36 -28.95
CA SER A 285 -8.35 -0.83 -29.81
C SER A 285 -8.04 -2.11 -29.03
N ILE A 286 -7.02 -2.10 -28.15
CA ILE A 286 -6.63 -3.23 -27.31
C ILE A 286 -7.76 -3.63 -26.34
N LEU A 287 -8.45 -2.63 -25.78
CA LEU A 287 -9.51 -2.84 -24.79
C LEU A 287 -10.90 -3.07 -25.41
N GLY A 288 -11.06 -2.85 -26.71
CA GLY A 288 -12.35 -2.92 -27.39
C GLY A 288 -13.36 -1.90 -26.84
N THR A 289 -12.93 -0.66 -26.64
CA THR A 289 -13.78 0.40 -26.06
C THR A 289 -13.60 1.73 -26.78
N ASP A 290 -14.67 2.54 -26.81
CA ASP A 290 -14.62 3.92 -27.29
C ASP A 290 -14.25 4.92 -26.17
N LEU A 291 -14.19 4.47 -24.92
CA LEU A 291 -13.86 5.32 -23.77
C LEU A 291 -12.41 5.81 -23.86
N LYS A 292 -12.22 7.12 -23.66
CA LYS A 292 -10.89 7.74 -23.72
C LYS A 292 -10.05 7.36 -22.49
N PRO A 293 -8.88 6.73 -22.66
CA PRO A 293 -8.04 6.36 -21.53
C PRO A 293 -7.34 7.59 -20.95
N SER A 294 -7.41 7.74 -19.63
CA SER A 294 -6.75 8.78 -18.85
C SER A 294 -5.34 8.32 -18.41
N SER A 295 -5.24 7.10 -17.90
CA SER A 295 -3.97 6.58 -17.37
C SER A 295 -3.94 5.06 -17.27
N ILE A 296 -2.73 4.52 -17.19
CA ILE A 296 -2.48 3.12 -16.79
C ILE A 296 -1.77 3.14 -15.43
N LEU A 297 -2.28 2.37 -14.48
CA LEU A 297 -1.65 2.16 -13.18
C LEU A 297 -1.14 0.72 -13.10
N CYS A 298 0.18 0.60 -12.95
CA CYS A 298 0.87 -0.69 -12.83
C CYS A 298 1.25 -0.91 -11.37
N ILE A 299 0.94 -2.08 -10.81
CA ILE A 299 1.04 -2.36 -9.38
C ILE A 299 1.72 -3.71 -9.15
N GLY A 300 2.57 -3.77 -8.14
CA GLY A 300 3.31 -4.97 -7.73
C GLY A 300 4.19 -4.76 -6.52
N TYR A 301 4.74 -5.86 -6.00
CA TYR A 301 5.80 -5.80 -5.00
C TYR A 301 7.07 -5.21 -5.65
N PRO A 302 7.68 -4.16 -5.08
CA PRO A 302 8.89 -3.57 -5.65
C PRO A 302 10.09 -4.51 -5.46
N GLU A 303 10.92 -4.72 -6.49
CA GLU A 303 12.25 -5.36 -6.29
C GLU A 303 13.13 -4.53 -5.36
N LYS A 304 13.02 -3.20 -5.47
CA LYS A 304 13.76 -2.25 -4.63
C LYS A 304 12.95 -0.97 -4.43
N ARG A 305 12.82 -0.54 -3.16
CA ARG A 305 12.25 0.77 -2.84
C ARG A 305 13.26 1.88 -3.14
N ARG A 306 12.77 2.96 -3.77
CA ARG A 306 13.58 4.14 -4.08
C ARG A 306 13.42 5.20 -2.99
N PRO A 307 14.44 6.04 -2.73
CA PRO A 307 14.29 7.20 -1.85
C PRO A 307 13.38 8.28 -2.47
N PRO A 308 12.95 9.29 -1.68
CA PRO A 308 12.35 10.51 -2.20
C PRO A 308 13.14 11.13 -3.35
N LYS A 309 12.40 11.61 -4.36
CA LYS A 309 12.91 12.61 -5.28
C LYS A 309 12.68 13.99 -4.65
N PRO A 310 13.61 14.94 -4.83
CA PRO A 310 13.41 16.31 -4.39
C PRO A 310 12.12 16.90 -4.97
N ARG A 311 11.49 17.79 -4.21
CA ARG A 311 10.27 18.51 -4.61
C ARG A 311 10.54 20.01 -4.66
N ARG A 312 9.68 20.74 -5.40
CA ARG A 312 9.69 22.21 -5.34
C ARG A 312 9.43 22.67 -3.92
N ASN A 313 9.91 23.86 -3.57
CA ASN A 313 9.57 24.47 -2.30
C ASN A 313 8.05 24.70 -2.24
N LEU A 314 7.42 24.46 -1.09
CA LEU A 314 5.97 24.61 -0.96
C LEU A 314 5.49 26.04 -1.26
N LYS A 315 6.32 27.06 -0.97
CA LYS A 315 6.02 28.46 -1.26
C LYS A 315 5.86 28.77 -2.75
N GLU A 316 6.45 27.94 -3.62
CA GLU A 316 6.28 28.07 -5.07
C GLU A 316 4.95 27.47 -5.56
N LEU A 317 4.27 26.69 -4.72
CA LEU A 317 3.08 25.92 -5.09
C LEU A 317 1.80 26.44 -4.43
N ILE A 318 1.91 27.07 -3.25
CA ILE A 318 0.76 27.57 -2.49
C ILE A 318 0.85 29.09 -2.36
N GLN A 319 -0.16 29.77 -2.89
CA GLN A 319 -0.40 31.19 -2.70
C GLN A 319 -1.60 31.35 -1.76
N VAL A 320 -1.43 32.12 -0.69
CA VAL A 320 -2.52 32.55 0.18
C VAL A 320 -3.20 33.75 -0.49
N VAL A 321 -4.53 33.67 -0.64
CA VAL A 321 -5.37 34.77 -1.10
C VAL A 321 -6.30 35.11 0.07
N GLU A 322 -6.10 36.28 0.67
CA GLU A 322 -6.94 36.85 1.73
C GLU A 322 -8.11 37.65 1.15
#